data_AF-A0A5J5W4N6-F1
#
_entry.id   AF-A0A5J5W4N6-F1
#
_cell.length_a   1.000
_cell.length_b   1.000
_cell.length_c   1.000
_cell.angle_alpha   90.00
_cell.angle_beta   90.00
_cell.angle_gamma   90.00
#
_symmetry.space_group_name_H-M   'P 1'
#
loop_
_entity.id
_entity.type
_entity.pdbx_description
1 polymer ?
#
loop_
_entity_poly.entity_id
_entity_poly.type
_entity_poly.pdbx_seq_one_letter_code
_entity_poly.pdbx_strand_id
1 'polypeptide(L)'
;MASLNVYSVLVVLFLTCGVVMATKENDQIIKENNCETKMGFPCVLEAFTSIFNTGSICNKCCGKLVVLGKVCHSALVKRTLENPVFKGLNPATIIAKSIQTWNYCLALIDSPSPSA
;
A
#
# COMPACT_ATOMS: atom_id res chain seq x y z
N MET A 1 -43.72 -11.64 14.40
CA MET A 1 -42.41 -11.47 15.05
C MET A 1 -41.41 -12.31 14.28
N ALA A 2 -40.45 -11.70 13.59
CA ALA A 2 -39.40 -12.45 12.91
C ALA A 2 -38.42 -12.96 13.97
N SER A 3 -38.41 -14.26 14.24
CA SER A 3 -37.38 -14.89 15.05
C SER A 3 -36.09 -14.95 14.23
N LEU A 4 -35.21 -13.98 14.43
CA LEU A 4 -33.84 -14.06 13.91
C LEU A 4 -33.15 -15.25 14.58
N ASN A 5 -32.78 -16.26 13.79
CA ASN A 5 -32.02 -17.41 14.27
C ASN A 5 -30.69 -16.92 14.87
N VAL A 6 -30.39 -17.28 16.12
CA VAL A 6 -29.15 -16.90 16.81
C VAL A 6 -27.92 -17.24 15.97
N TYR A 7 -27.95 -18.38 15.26
CA TYR A 7 -26.89 -18.74 14.31
C TYR A 7 -26.76 -17.73 13.16
N SER A 8 -27.88 -17.26 12.62
CA SER A 8 -27.89 -16.25 11.55
C SER A 8 -27.35 -14.91 12.03
N VAL A 9 -27.62 -14.52 13.28
CA VAL A 9 -27.05 -13.30 13.90
C VAL A 9 -25.55 -13.45 14.12
N LEU A 10 -25.09 -14.60 14.62
CA LEU A 10 -23.68 -14.87 14.83
C LEU A 10 -22.89 -14.87 13.52
N VAL A 11 -23.40 -15.52 12.47
CA VAL A 11 -22.76 -15.52 11.14
C VAL A 11 -22.64 -14.11 10.57
N VAL A 12 -23.69 -13.29 10.66
CA VAL A 12 -23.66 -11.89 10.21
C VAL A 12 -22.65 -11.07 11.03
N LEU A 13 -22.56 -11.30 12.35
CA LEU A 13 -21.59 -10.63 13.20
C LEU A 13 -20.15 -11.01 12.83
N PHE A 14 -19.87 -12.30 12.61
CA PHE A 14 -18.54 -12.75 12.18
C PHE A 14 -18.15 -12.20 10.81
N LEU A 15 -19.07 -12.17 9.85
CA LEU A 15 -18.83 -11.62 8.51
C LEU A 15 -18.53 -10.12 8.55
N THR A 16 -19.30 -9.36 9.33
CA THR A 16 -19.09 -7.92 9.47
C THR A 16 -17.81 -7.59 10.24
N CYS A 17 -17.49 -8.32 11.31
CA CYS A 17 -16.20 -8.18 12.01
C CYS A 17 -15.00 -8.50 11.10
N GLY A 18 -15.06 -9.58 10.32
CA GLY A 18 -13.97 -9.97 9.42
C GLY A 18 -13.64 -8.90 8.37
N VAL A 19 -14.68 -8.30 7.77
CA VAL A 19 -14.52 -7.21 6.79
C VAL A 19 -13.94 -5.95 7.44
N VAL A 20 -14.41 -5.57 8.63
CA VAL A 20 -13.90 -4.39 9.37
C VAL A 20 -12.44 -4.58 9.79
N MET A 21 -12.04 -5.79 10.17
CA MET A 21 -10.66 -6.07 10.57
C MET A 21 -9.66 -5.92 9.42
N ALA A 22 -10.03 -6.32 8.20
CA ALA A 22 -9.15 -6.23 7.03
C ALA A 22 -8.81 -4.77 6.65
N THR A 23 -9.80 -3.86 6.68
CA THR A 23 -9.58 -2.43 6.40
C THR A 23 -8.83 -1.73 7.53
N LYS A 24 -8.95 -2.22 8.78
CA LYS A 24 -8.26 -1.65 9.93
C LYS A 24 -6.77 -2.02 9.95
N GLU A 25 -6.39 -3.18 9.40
CA GLU A 25 -5.01 -3.68 9.46
C GLU A 25 -4.02 -2.69 8.84
N ASN A 26 -4.29 -2.22 7.61
CA ASN A 26 -3.38 -1.33 6.90
C ASN A 26 -3.30 0.05 7.55
N ASP A 27 -4.43 0.61 7.99
CA ASP A 27 -4.48 1.89 8.72
C ASP A 27 -3.70 1.83 10.03
N GLN A 28 -3.80 0.71 10.75
CA GLN A 28 -3.05 0.49 11.97
C GLN A 28 -1.54 0.39 11.69
N ILE A 29 -1.13 -0.37 10.66
CA ILE A 29 0.28 -0.46 10.24
C ILE A 29 0.82 0.92 9.85
N ILE A 30 0.07 1.70 9.08
CA ILE A 30 0.46 3.05 8.64
C ILE A 30 0.72 3.96 9.84
N LYS A 31 -0.20 3.94 10.81
CA LYS A 31 -0.11 4.75 12.02
C LYS A 31 1.05 4.33 12.91
N GLU A 32 1.17 3.04 13.22
CA GLU A 32 2.20 2.51 14.14
C GLU A 32 3.63 2.70 13.60
N ASN A 33 3.80 2.69 12.27
CA ASN A 33 5.10 2.84 11.63
C ASN A 33 5.42 4.29 11.20
N ASN A 34 4.52 5.24 11.49
CA ASN A 34 4.63 6.65 11.08
C ASN A 34 4.91 6.79 9.57
N CYS A 35 4.16 6.09 8.73
CA CYS A 35 4.47 5.99 7.31
C CYS A 35 4.31 7.32 6.55
N GLU A 36 3.37 8.17 6.94
CA GLU A 36 3.02 9.37 6.19
C GLU A 36 4.03 10.51 6.29
N THR A 37 4.92 10.50 7.30
CA THR A 37 5.83 11.62 7.58
C THR A 37 7.21 11.47 6.94
N LYS A 38 7.53 10.29 6.40
CA LYS A 38 8.91 9.95 5.97
C LYS A 38 9.25 10.38 4.54
N MET A 39 8.25 10.75 3.74
CA MET A 39 8.42 11.02 2.30
C MET A 39 7.72 12.32 1.91
N GLY A 40 8.45 13.21 1.23
CA GLY A 40 7.88 14.48 0.75
C GLY A 40 6.91 14.27 -0.42
N PHE A 41 5.91 15.15 -0.51
CA PHE A 41 4.82 15.08 -1.50
C PHE A 41 5.28 14.84 -2.95
N PRO A 42 6.34 15.50 -3.49
CA PRO A 42 6.78 15.23 -4.86
C PRO A 42 7.15 13.77 -5.10
N CYS A 43 7.87 13.16 -4.17
CA CYS A 43 8.26 11.76 -4.30
C CYS A 43 7.10 10.80 -4.06
N VAL A 44 6.15 11.16 -3.17
CA VAL A 44 4.90 10.40 -3.01
C VAL A 44 4.13 10.35 -4.32
N LEU A 45 4.01 11.49 -5.01
CA LEU A 45 3.30 11.58 -6.30
C LEU A 45 3.99 10.77 -7.41
N GLU A 46 5.32 10.81 -7.49
CA GLU A 46 6.08 9.99 -8.44
C GLU A 46 5.88 8.49 -8.17
N ALA A 47 6.03 8.06 -6.92
CA ALA A 47 5.83 6.66 -6.54
C ALA A 47 4.40 6.20 -6.85
N PHE A 48 3.40 7.03 -6.53
CA PHE A 48 2.01 6.77 -6.87
C PHE A 48 1.82 6.62 -8.38
N THR A 49 2.37 7.54 -9.18
CA THR A 49 2.22 7.53 -10.65
C THR A 49 2.92 6.33 -11.28
N SER A 50 4.06 5.90 -10.74
CA SER A 50 4.78 4.69 -11.16
C SER A 50 3.96 3.41 -10.93
N ILE A 51 3.16 3.38 -9.85
CA ILE A 51 2.43 2.18 -9.42
C ILE A 51 1.03 2.11 -10.03
N PHE A 52 0.30 3.22 -10.03
CA PHE A 52 -1.12 3.28 -10.40
C PHE A 52 -1.36 3.70 -11.86
N ASN A 53 -0.38 4.32 -12.51
CA ASN A 53 -0.47 4.80 -13.89
C ASN A 53 0.70 4.22 -14.74
N THR A 54 1.14 4.98 -15.74
CA THR A 54 2.26 4.66 -16.64
C THR A 54 3.48 5.56 -16.41
N GLY A 55 3.81 5.83 -15.15
CA GLY A 55 4.97 6.65 -14.77
C GLY A 55 6.23 5.85 -14.44
N SER A 56 7.28 6.57 -14.08
CA SER A 56 8.52 6.06 -13.49
C SER A 56 8.87 6.86 -12.24
N ILE A 57 9.66 6.28 -11.35
CA ILE A 57 10.19 6.95 -10.16
C ILE A 57 11.66 7.32 -10.36
N CYS A 58 12.06 8.55 -10.00
CA CYS A 58 13.46 8.96 -10.14
C CYS A 58 14.36 8.38 -9.03
N ASN A 59 15.68 8.34 -9.25
CA ASN A 59 16.65 7.79 -8.30
C ASN A 59 16.60 8.48 -6.92
N LYS A 60 16.39 9.81 -6.90
CA LYS A 60 16.24 10.58 -5.64
C LYS A 60 15.02 10.11 -4.85
N CYS A 61 13.89 9.91 -5.52
CA CYS A 61 12.66 9.45 -4.88
C CYS A 61 12.71 7.97 -4.53
N CYS A 62 13.47 7.15 -5.26
CA CYS A 62 13.79 5.78 -4.85
C CYS A 62 14.50 5.72 -3.50
N GLY A 63 15.52 6.56 -3.27
CA GLY A 63 16.18 6.62 -1.95
C GLY A 63 15.21 6.96 -0.81
N LYS A 64 14.27 7.89 -1.06
CA LYS A 64 13.21 8.22 -0.08
C LYS A 64 12.21 7.08 0.11
N LEU A 65 11.86 6.36 -0.95
CA LEU A 65 10.98 5.20 -0.89
C LEU A 65 11.61 4.06 -0.07
N VAL A 66 12.91 3.81 -0.24
CA VAL A 66 13.64 2.80 0.54
C VAL A 66 13.70 3.20 2.02
N VAL A 67 13.96 4.48 2.33
CA VAL A 67 13.92 5.00 3.72
C VAL A 67 12.53 4.91 4.35
N LEU A 68 11.46 5.14 3.58
CA LEU A 68 10.08 4.93 4.03
C LEU A 68 9.88 3.48 4.50
N GLY A 69 10.49 2.52 3.80
CA GLY A 69 10.54 1.11 4.18
C GLY A 69 9.44 0.27 3.55
N LYS A 70 9.73 -1.03 3.36
CA LYS A 70 8.86 -1.96 2.63
C LYS A 70 7.48 -2.13 3.27
N VAL A 71 7.43 -2.11 4.60
CA VAL A 71 6.19 -2.23 5.39
C VAL A 71 5.26 -1.07 5.06
N CYS A 72 5.76 0.15 5.17
CA CYS A 72 5.00 1.36 4.86
C CYS A 72 4.59 1.43 3.38
N HIS A 73 5.52 1.15 2.47
CA HIS A 73 5.23 1.08 1.03
C HIS A 73 4.06 0.12 0.73
N SER A 74 4.13 -1.10 1.26
CA SER A 74 3.10 -2.12 1.01
C SER A 74 1.75 -1.74 1.62
N ALA A 75 1.75 -1.23 2.86
CA ALA A 75 0.54 -0.82 3.57
C ALA A 75 -0.15 0.35 2.87
N LEU A 76 0.59 1.37 2.44
CA LEU A 76 0.06 2.53 1.72
C LEU A 76 -0.58 2.13 0.37
N VAL A 77 0.06 1.24 -0.40
CA VAL A 77 -0.52 0.75 -1.67
C VAL A 77 -1.80 -0.04 -1.43
N LYS A 78 -1.82 -0.95 -0.45
CA LYS A 78 -3.04 -1.71 -0.12
C LYS A 78 -4.16 -0.80 0.37
N ARG A 79 -3.85 0.15 1.27
CA ARG A 79 -4.81 1.14 1.76
C ARG A 79 -5.37 2.03 0.65
N THR A 80 -4.55 2.33 -0.36
CA THR A 80 -4.99 3.06 -1.56
C THR A 80 -5.98 2.22 -2.38
N LEU A 81 -5.70 0.93 -2.59
CA LEU A 81 -6.61 0.01 -3.31
C LEU A 81 -7.96 -0.20 -2.62
N GLU A 82 -8.04 -0.02 -1.30
CA GLU A 82 -9.30 -0.06 -0.55
C GLU A 82 -10.21 1.14 -0.85
N ASN A 83 -9.65 2.26 -1.34
CA ASN A 83 -10.44 3.44 -1.67
C ASN A 83 -11.35 3.15 -2.90
N PRO A 84 -12.67 3.39 -2.79
CA PRO A 84 -13.62 3.13 -3.88
C PRO A 84 -13.27 3.75 -5.23
N VAL A 85 -12.50 4.85 -5.24
CA VAL A 85 -12.02 5.51 -6.47
C VAL A 85 -11.19 4.56 -7.34
N PHE A 86 -10.52 3.57 -6.76
CA PHE A 86 -9.64 2.64 -7.48
C PHE A 86 -10.28 1.27 -7.79
N LYS A 87 -11.59 1.09 -7.56
CA LYS A 87 -12.29 -0.19 -7.78
C LYS A 87 -12.24 -0.72 -9.22
N GLY A 88 -12.02 0.16 -10.20
CA GLY A 88 -11.86 -0.23 -11.61
C GLY A 88 -10.48 -0.78 -11.97
N LEU A 89 -9.50 -0.65 -11.07
CA LEU A 89 -8.16 -1.19 -11.29
C LEU A 89 -8.10 -2.66 -10.90
N ASN A 90 -7.29 -3.44 -11.61
CA ASN A 90 -6.98 -4.82 -11.20
C ASN A 90 -5.97 -4.79 -10.04
N PRO A 91 -6.35 -5.21 -8.82
CA PRO A 91 -5.45 -5.16 -7.66
C PRO A 91 -4.18 -5.97 -7.88
N ALA A 92 -4.26 -7.13 -8.54
CA ALA A 92 -3.08 -7.96 -8.79
C ALA A 92 -2.05 -7.24 -9.67
N THR A 93 -2.51 -6.52 -10.69
CA THR A 93 -1.64 -5.72 -11.57
C THR A 93 -0.97 -4.59 -10.80
N ILE A 94 -1.72 -3.88 -9.95
CA ILE A 94 -1.18 -2.78 -9.13
C ILE A 94 -0.16 -3.30 -8.11
N ILE A 95 -0.47 -4.41 -7.45
CA ILE A 95 0.46 -5.04 -6.51
C ILE A 95 1.74 -5.51 -7.22
N ALA A 96 1.64 -6.09 -8.41
CA ALA A 96 2.81 -6.46 -9.21
C ALA A 96 3.67 -5.24 -9.57
N LYS A 97 3.05 -4.13 -10.02
CA LYS A 97 3.75 -2.86 -10.29
C LYS A 97 4.39 -2.26 -9.04
N SER A 98 3.71 -2.36 -7.89
CA SER A 98 4.23 -1.94 -6.59
C SER A 98 5.49 -2.71 -6.18
N ILE A 99 5.49 -4.04 -6.37
CA ILE A 99 6.66 -4.89 -6.12
C ILE A 99 7.81 -4.55 -7.07
N GLN A 100 7.52 -4.35 -8.36
CA GLN A 100 8.53 -3.96 -9.35
C GLN A 100 9.17 -2.61 -8.99
N THR A 101 8.36 -1.62 -8.63
CA THR A 101 8.83 -0.28 -8.22
C THR A 101 9.74 -0.38 -6.98
N TRP A 102 9.34 -1.17 -5.99
CA TRP A 102 10.16 -1.40 -4.79
C TRP A 102 11.51 -2.05 -5.14
N ASN A 103 11.49 -3.14 -5.92
CA ASN A 103 12.70 -3.87 -6.28
C ASN A 103 13.65 -3.04 -7.13
N TYR A 104 13.12 -2.24 -8.06
CA TYR A 104 13.89 -1.28 -8.83
C TYR A 104 14.62 -0.29 -7.92
N CYS A 105 13.90 0.33 -6.98
CA CYS A 105 14.50 1.29 -6.06
C CYS A 105 15.51 0.66 -5.10
N LEU A 106 15.29 -0.58 -4.66
CA LEU A 106 16.22 -1.31 -3.81
C LEU A 106 17.54 -1.59 -4.55
N ALA A 107 17.45 -2.10 -5.78
CA ALA A 107 18.62 -2.40 -6.60
C ALA A 107 19.47 -1.16 -6.92
N LEU A 108 18.87 0.02 -7.04
CA LEU A 108 19.59 1.27 -7.25
C LEU A 108 20.44 1.70 -6.05
N ILE A 109 20.02 1.37 -4.83
CA ILE A 109 20.77 1.69 -3.61
C ILE A 109 21.88 0.67 -3.36
N ASP A 110 21.63 -0.60 -3.70
CA ASP A 110 22.61 -1.68 -3.58
C ASP A 110 23.69 -1.64 -4.67
N SER A 111 23.47 -0.88 -5.75
CA SER A 111 24.48 -0.68 -6.79
C SER A 111 25.65 0.12 -6.21
N PRO A 112 26.89 -0.40 -6.25
CA PRO A 112 28.05 0.38 -5.86
C PRO A 112 28.08 1.67 -6.70
N SER A 113 28.26 2.80 -6.02
CA SER A 113 28.53 4.07 -6.72
C SER A 113 29.68 3.82 -7.69
N PRO A 114 29.59 4.24 -8.96
CA PRO A 114 30.78 4.32 -9.78
C PRO A 114 31.76 5.19 -9.00
N SER A 115 32.91 4.62 -8.65
CA SER A 115 33.99 5.34 -7.99
C SER A 115 34.34 6.53 -8.89
N ALA A 116 34.20 7.74 -8.36
CA ALA A 116 34.61 8.98 -9.03
C ALA A 116 36.13 9.08 -9.06
#